data_AF-A0A3D8K3L6-F1
#
_entry.id   AF-A0A3D8K3L6-F1
#
_cell.length_a   1.000
_cell.length_b   1.000
_cell.length_c   1.000
_cell.angle_alpha   90.00
_cell.angle_beta   90.00
_cell.angle_gamma   90.00
#
_symmetry.space_group_name_H-M   'P 1'
#
loop_
_entity.id
_entity.type
_entity.pdbx_description
1 polymer ?
#
loop_
_entity_poly.entity_id
_entity_poly.type
_entity_poly.pdbx_seq_one_letter_code
_entity_poly.pdbx_strand_id
1 'polypeptide(L)' 'MLKDRVLELKQEMLCARTARRQQAAKADLTKRGIAPRVRIGSGYVAPAIARTFSYLPVGGAR' A
#
# COMPACT_ATOMS: atom_id res chain seq x y z
N MET A 1 -25.17 6.54 -2.33
CA MET A 1 -24.58 7.76 -1.74
C MET A 1 -24.18 7.63 -0.28
N LEU A 2 -25.09 7.43 0.70
CA LEU A 2 -24.65 7.31 2.12
C LEU A 2 -23.82 6.04 2.39
N LYS A 3 -24.23 4.90 1.80
CA LYS A 3 -23.53 3.60 1.93
C LYS A 3 -22.10 3.66 1.38
N ASP A 4 -21.91 4.33 0.24
CA ASP A 4 -20.61 4.49 -0.41
C ASP A 4 -19.66 5.33 0.46
N ARG A 5 -20.19 6.41 1.06
CA ARG A 5 -19.41 7.26 1.98
C ARG A 5 -18.97 6.52 3.24
N VAL A 6 -19.83 5.66 3.79
CA VAL A 6 -19.47 4.81 4.94
C VAL A 6 -18.37 3.81 4.56
N LEU A 7 -18.38 3.28 3.34
CA LEU A 7 -17.36 2.37 2.86
C LEU A 7 -16.00 3.07 2.71
N GLU A 8 -15.98 4.26 2.13
CA GLU A 8 -14.78 5.11 2.04
C GLU A 8 -14.18 5.38 3.42
N LEU A 9 -15.00 5.80 4.39
CA LEU A 9 -14.53 6.07 5.76
C LEU A 9 -13.94 4.82 6.42
N LYS A 10 -14.55 3.65 6.23
CA LYS A 10 -13.99 2.38 6.74
C LYS A 10 -12.63 2.09 6.10
N GLN A 11 -12.48 2.35 4.81
CA GLN A 11 -11.21 2.17 4.10
C GLN A 11 -10.14 3.14 4.62
N GLU A 12 -10.46 4.42 4.78
CA GLU A 12 -9.56 5.43 5.34
C GLU A 12 -9.10 5.04 6.76
N MET A 13 -10.04 4.61 7.62
CA MET A 13 -9.74 4.14 8.97
C MET A 13 -8.83 2.91 8.97
N LEU A 14 -9.05 1.97 8.04
CA LEU A 14 -8.20 0.79 7.89
C LEU A 14 -6.78 1.20 7.50
N CYS A 15 -6.63 2.05 6.48
CA CYS A 15 -5.35 2.58 6.02
C CYS A 15 -4.58 3.32 7.13
N ALA A 16 -5.28 4.16 7.91
CA ALA A 16 -4.68 4.88 9.03
C ALA A 16 -4.20 3.92 10.13
N ARG A 17 -4.99 2.86 10.42
CA ARG A 17 -4.63 1.85 11.42
C ARG A 17 -3.41 1.02 10.99
N THR A 18 -3.34 0.60 9.73
CA THR A 18 -2.16 -0.11 9.20
C THR A 18 -0.93 0.77 9.20
N ALA A 19 -1.04 2.05 8.82
CA ALA A 19 0.07 3.00 8.86
C ALA A 19 0.67 3.13 10.27
N ARG A 20 -0.17 3.31 11.30
CA ARG A 20 0.27 3.39 12.70
C ARG A 20 0.98 2.11 13.16
N ARG A 21 0.44 0.93 12.83
CA ARG A 21 1.08 -0.36 13.17
C ARG A 21 2.45 -0.52 12.50
N GLN A 22 2.56 -0.13 11.23
CA GLN A 22 3.82 -0.19 10.50
C GLN A 22 4.87 0.76 11.10
N GLN A 23 4.47 1.97 11.48
CA GLN A 23 5.36 2.92 12.17
C GLN A 23 5.86 2.36 13.50
N ALA A 24 4.97 1.81 14.33
CA ALA A 24 5.33 1.18 15.60
C ALA A 24 6.31 0.01 15.41
N ALA A 25 6.04 -0.87 14.44
CA ALA A 25 6.92 -2.00 14.13
C ALA A 25 8.31 -1.54 13.65
N LYS A 26 8.38 -0.53 12.78
CA LYS A 26 9.65 0.04 12.33
C LYS A 26 10.43 0.65 13.51
N ALA A 27 9.76 1.36 14.40
CA ALA A 27 10.40 1.96 15.57
C ALA A 27 10.97 0.89 16.52
N ASP A 28 10.26 -0.22 16.74
CA ASP A 28 10.74 -1.35 17.54
C ASP A 28 11.97 -2.04 16.91
N LEU A 29 11.96 -2.23 15.58
CA LEU A 29 13.13 -2.74 14.84
C LEU A 29 14.35 -1.81 14.99
N THR A 30 14.16 -0.50 14.84
CA THR A 30 15.23 0.48 15.01
C THR A 30 15.80 0.45 16.43
N LYS A 31 14.96 0.34 17.47
CA LYS A 31 15.42 0.21 18.86
C LYS A 31 16.29 -1.02 19.09
N ARG A 32 16.06 -2.10 18.34
CA ARG A 32 16.85 -3.34 18.37
C ARG A 32 18.11 -3.28 17.49
N GLY A 33 18.40 -2.13 16.89
CA GLY A 33 19.53 -1.96 15.96
C GLY A 33 19.33 -2.62 14.59
N ILE A 34 18.10 -3.05 14.26
CA ILE A 34 17.79 -3.70 12.99
C ILE A 34 17.30 -2.64 12.00
N ALA A 35 17.99 -2.48 10.88
CA ALA A 35 17.56 -1.60 9.79
C ALA A 35 16.27 -2.15 9.11
N PRO A 36 15.13 -1.43 9.17
CA PRO A 36 13.89 -1.92 8.57
C PRO A 36 13.98 -1.89 7.04
N ARG A 37 13.71 -3.03 6.39
CA ARG A 37 13.60 -3.08 4.93
C ARG A 37 12.26 -2.48 4.48
N VAL A 38 12.30 -1.53 3.55
CA VAL A 38 11.12 -0.92 2.93
C VAL A 38 10.97 -1.47 1.52
N ARG A 39 9.76 -1.90 1.15
CA ARG A 39 9.46 -2.33 -0.22
C ARG A 39 9.50 -1.11 -1.14
N ILE A 40 10.40 -1.10 -2.12
CA ILE A 40 10.57 -0.01 -3.11
C ILE A 40 9.58 -0.17 -4.28
N GLY A 41 9.10 -1.38 -4.54
CA GLY A 41 8.06 -1.70 -5.51
C GLY A 41 8.07 -3.19 -5.84
N SER A 42 6.95 -3.72 -6.35
CA SER A 42 6.88 -5.11 -6.83
C SER A 42 6.65 -5.22 -8.35
N GLY A 43 6.56 -4.09 -9.06
CA GLY A 43 6.14 -4.05 -10.47
C GLY A 43 4.68 -4.43 -10.71
N TYR A 44 3.96 -4.87 -9.67
CA TYR A 44 2.55 -5.21 -9.74
C TYR A 44 1.69 -3.95 -9.85
N VAL A 45 0.75 -3.99 -10.78
CA VAL A 45 -0.24 -2.94 -11.01
C VAL A 45 -1.61 -3.61 -11.20
N ALA A 46 -2.66 -2.99 -10.65
CA ALA A 46 -4.02 -3.52 -10.78
C ALA A 46 -4.47 -3.52 -12.26
N PRO A 47 -5.26 -4.52 -12.72
CA PRO A 47 -5.68 -4.62 -14.12
C PRO A 47 -6.40 -3.39 -14.67
N ALA A 48 -7.17 -2.69 -13.83
CA ALA A 48 -7.84 -1.45 -14.22
C ALA A 48 -6.85 -0.35 -14.65
N ILE A 49 -5.72 -0.25 -13.95
CA ILE A 49 -4.66 0.72 -14.26
C ILE A 49 -3.85 0.23 -15.46
N ALA A 50 -3.53 -1.06 -15.54
CA ALA A 50 -2.81 -1.62 -16.69
C ALA A 50 -3.56 -1.38 -18.02
N ARG A 51 -4.90 -1.44 -18.02
CA ARG A 51 -5.73 -1.10 -19.19
C ARG A 51 -5.60 0.37 -19.61
N THR A 52 -5.49 1.30 -18.65
CA THR A 52 -5.32 2.73 -18.94
C THR A 52 -3.97 3.03 -19.58
N PHE A 53 -2.95 2.26 -19.23
CA PHE A 53 -1.57 2.43 -19.70
C PHE A 53 -1.15 1.32 -20.66
N SER A 54 -2.01 1.01 -21.64
CA SER A 54 -1.79 -0.08 -22.62
C SER A 54 -0.57 0.12 -23.53
N TYR A 55 -0.08 1.35 -23.64
CA TYR A 55 1.10 1.72 -24.44
C TYR A 55 2.43 1.52 -23.69
N LEU A 56 2.37 1.19 -22.40
CA LEU A 56 3.54 0.89 -21.57
C LEU A 56 3.54 -0.60 -21.20
N PRO A 57 4.71 -1.24 -21.04
CA PRO A 57 4.81 -2.58 -20.48
C PRO A 57 4.52 -2.52 -18.95
N VAL A 58 3.25 -2.33 -18.59
CA VAL A 58 2.77 -2.26 -17.21
C VAL A 58 2.34 -3.65 -16.75
N GLY A 59 2.98 -4.19 -15.71
CA GLY A 59 2.64 -5.53 -15.18
C GLY A 59 3.78 -6.35 -14.59
N GLY A 60 5.01 -5.80 -14.56
CA GLY A 60 6.21 -6.51 -14.12
C GLY A 60 6.78 -7.42 -15.20
N ALA A 61 8.07 -7.73 -15.11
CA ALA A 61 8.70 -8.74 -15.95
C ALA A 61 8.01 -10.08 -15.67
N ARG A 62 7.36 -10.66 -16.68
CA ARG A 62 6.89 -12.03 -16.66
C ARG A 62 8.06 -12.98 -16.89
#